data_AF-A0A803QE13-F1
#
_entry.id   AF-A0A803QE13-F1
#
_cell.length_a   1.000
_cell.length_b   1.000
_cell.length_c   1.000
_cell.angle_alpha   90.00
_cell.angle_beta   90.00
_cell.angle_gamma   90.00
#
_symmetry.space_group_name_H-M   'P 1'
#
loop_
_entity.id
_entity.type
_entity.pdbx_description
1 polymer ?
#
loop_
_entity_poly.entity_id
_entity_poly.type
_entity_poly.pdbx_seq_one_letter_code
_entity_poly.pdbx_strand_id
1 'polypeptide(L)'
;MDDLPLTCITNKINKKLQELENSDDFQGLVELGNELTSLLKEASSSLLGSVEDQEFNAKYTELKKQALSLIDRTYEFEEKHLKYNIPSLIGVQSFKGYLENLQEFMKNVWEKESKEKREKGGKSLIEWLQHLDHHHQSERKTTIEEMKKAVIDLGTDISVIITEFLLLVVILGDRNDIMKNLDDFKAMIKLLSVEKTNDSIVIKTFLSVIQLVVRTMKKRKSLSGKRGEKSEVAGEIELEIMRMILKEILRLEVALCCPDLVMVLTDEIYLSMISHLRNFFECKLSDLNLKVNELRIQVVSLLIDENHDSQEERKLKIAKETMGAGAHNIWTKFDINSSSSSS
;
A
#
# COMPACT_ATOMS: atom_id res chain seq x y z
N MET A 1 51.70 14.27 -17.33
CA MET A 1 51.00 14.31 -16.03
C MET A 1 49.70 13.61 -16.28
N ASP A 2 49.72 12.28 -16.15
CA ASP A 2 48.52 11.48 -16.29
C ASP A 2 47.81 11.53 -14.95
N ASP A 3 46.58 12.03 -14.92
CA ASP A 3 45.73 11.97 -13.74
C ASP A 3 45.65 10.53 -13.27
N LEU A 4 46.07 10.29 -12.02
CA LEU A 4 46.03 8.98 -11.40
C LEU A 4 44.64 8.35 -11.59
N PRO A 5 44.53 7.09 -12.06
CA PRO A 5 43.26 6.38 -12.27
C PRO A 5 42.31 6.46 -11.06
N LEU A 6 42.90 6.59 -9.88
CA LEU A 6 42.24 6.71 -8.59
C LEU A 6 41.39 7.98 -8.43
N THR A 7 41.85 9.12 -8.93
CA THR A 7 41.13 10.41 -8.81
C THR A 7 39.88 10.39 -9.68
N CYS A 8 39.96 9.76 -10.84
CA CYS A 8 38.84 9.55 -11.75
C CYS A 8 37.77 8.64 -11.15
N ILE A 9 38.18 7.51 -10.55
CA ILE A 9 37.24 6.58 -9.88
C ILE A 9 36.60 7.24 -8.66
N THR A 10 37.37 7.97 -7.84
CA THR A 10 36.84 8.68 -6.67
C THR A 10 35.81 9.74 -7.06
N ASN A 11 36.05 10.50 -8.13
CA ASN A 11 35.11 11.49 -8.63
C ASN A 11 33.83 10.85 -9.19
N LYS A 12 33.95 9.71 -9.87
CA LYS A 12 32.78 8.93 -10.33
C LYS A 12 31.94 8.44 -9.15
N ILE A 13 32.57 7.92 -8.10
CA ILE A 13 31.89 7.47 -6.88
C ILE A 13 31.18 8.64 -6.19
N ASN A 14 31.85 9.77 -5.97
CA ASN A 14 31.24 10.94 -5.32
C ASN A 14 30.08 11.53 -6.14
N LYS A 15 30.23 11.59 -7.47
CA LYS A 15 29.14 12.03 -8.35
C LYS A 15 27.95 11.09 -8.26
N LYS A 16 28.18 9.78 -8.23
CA LYS A 16 27.13 8.77 -8.11
C LYS A 16 26.45 8.82 -6.75
N LEU A 17 27.18 9.10 -5.67
CA LEU A 17 26.60 9.34 -4.33
C LEU A 17 25.72 10.59 -4.31
N GLN A 18 26.12 11.68 -4.97
CA GLN A 18 25.28 12.87 -5.13
C GLN A 18 24.04 12.61 -5.99
N GLU A 19 24.17 11.85 -7.08
CA GLU A 19 23.01 11.42 -7.89
C GLU A 19 22.04 10.57 -7.03
N LEU A 20 22.56 9.76 -6.12
CA LEU A 20 21.81 8.90 -5.20
C LEU A 20 21.07 9.68 -4.10
N GLU A 21 21.72 10.68 -3.48
CA GLU A 21 21.11 11.55 -2.46
C GLU A 21 19.91 12.34 -3.00
N ASN A 22 19.86 12.54 -4.32
CA ASN A 22 18.81 13.29 -5.00
C ASN A 22 17.84 12.40 -5.81
N SER A 23 17.95 11.07 -5.72
CA SER A 23 17.14 10.14 -6.50
C SER A 23 15.92 9.66 -5.71
N ASP A 24 14.73 10.03 -6.19
CA ASP A 24 13.44 9.57 -5.66
C ASP A 24 12.92 8.29 -6.33
N ASP A 25 13.61 7.81 -7.38
CA ASP A 25 13.23 6.61 -8.15
C ASP A 25 13.93 5.34 -7.64
N PHE A 26 13.12 4.35 -7.26
CA PHE A 26 13.57 3.06 -6.74
C PHE A 26 14.39 2.24 -7.74
N GLN A 27 14.00 2.24 -9.02
CA GLN A 27 14.73 1.50 -10.04
C GLN A 27 16.10 2.14 -10.29
N GLY A 28 16.13 3.48 -10.32
CA GLY A 28 17.36 4.27 -10.37
C GLY A 28 18.30 4.00 -9.17
N LEU A 29 17.77 3.86 -7.95
CA LEU A 29 18.56 3.55 -6.76
C LEU A 29 19.23 2.16 -6.83
N VAL A 30 18.53 1.15 -7.35
CA VAL A 30 19.07 -0.22 -7.51
C VAL A 30 20.18 -0.25 -8.58
N GLU A 31 19.96 0.42 -9.70
CA GLU A 31 20.96 0.53 -10.77
C GLU A 31 22.20 1.30 -10.28
N LEU A 32 22.01 2.41 -9.58
CA LEU A 32 23.07 3.19 -8.96
C LEU A 32 23.86 2.39 -7.92
N GLY A 33 23.20 1.59 -7.06
CA GLY A 33 23.85 0.74 -6.07
C GLY A 33 24.70 -0.38 -6.70
N ASN A 34 24.22 -0.97 -7.80
CA ASN A 34 24.95 -1.98 -8.57
C ASN A 34 26.17 -1.37 -9.29
N GLU A 35 26.02 -0.17 -9.87
CA GLU A 35 27.12 0.58 -10.48
C GLU A 35 28.21 0.92 -9.45
N LEU A 36 27.83 1.43 -8.27
CA LEU A 36 28.75 1.70 -7.15
C LEU A 36 29.51 0.45 -6.71
N THR A 37 28.83 -0.70 -6.61
CA THR A 37 29.45 -1.98 -6.26
C THR A 37 30.46 -2.42 -7.31
N SER A 38 30.15 -2.23 -8.59
CA SER A 38 31.05 -2.53 -9.71
C SER A 38 32.30 -1.65 -9.68
N LEU A 39 32.12 -0.33 -9.49
CA LEU A 39 33.21 0.65 -9.39
C LEU A 39 34.13 0.37 -8.17
N LEU A 40 33.57 -0.05 -7.04
CA LEU A 40 34.34 -0.44 -5.85
C LEU A 40 35.15 -1.73 -6.06
N LYS A 41 34.60 -2.70 -6.80
CA LYS A 41 35.33 -3.91 -7.20
C LYS A 41 36.48 -3.59 -8.17
N GLU A 42 36.24 -2.72 -9.14
CA GLU A 42 37.26 -2.24 -10.08
C GLU A 42 38.40 -1.54 -9.32
N ALA A 43 38.06 -0.60 -8.42
CA ALA A 43 39.03 0.09 -7.57
C ALA A 43 39.87 -0.89 -6.74
N SER A 44 39.24 -1.88 -6.12
CA SER A 44 39.93 -2.89 -5.29
C SER A 44 40.90 -3.75 -6.12
N SER A 45 40.54 -4.03 -7.37
CA SER A 45 41.34 -4.85 -8.28
C SER A 45 42.59 -4.09 -8.77
N SER A 46 42.47 -2.78 -8.98
CA SER A 46 43.58 -1.90 -9.36
C SER A 46 44.57 -1.61 -8.23
N LEU A 47 44.22 -1.92 -6.97
CA LEU A 47 44.95 -1.51 -5.76
C LEU A 47 45.84 -2.61 -5.13
N LEU A 48 45.79 -3.84 -5.62
CA LEU A 48 46.60 -4.97 -5.13
C LEU A 48 48.13 -4.78 -5.28
N GLY A 49 48.60 -3.61 -5.74
CA GLY A 49 50.02 -3.27 -5.93
C GLY A 49 50.60 -2.13 -5.10
N SER A 50 49.83 -1.37 -4.29
CA SER A 50 50.38 -0.22 -3.53
C SER A 50 49.82 -0.15 -2.11
N VAL A 51 50.66 -0.53 -1.13
CA VAL A 51 50.26 -0.88 0.25
C VAL A 51 50.26 0.29 1.25
N GLU A 52 50.62 1.53 0.90
CA GLU A 52 50.98 2.53 1.93
C GLU A 52 50.22 3.87 1.88
N ASP A 53 48.90 3.85 1.68
CA ASP A 53 48.09 5.06 1.91
C ASP A 53 46.96 4.80 2.93
N GLN A 54 47.28 5.09 4.20
CA GLN A 54 46.35 4.93 5.34
C GLN A 54 45.13 5.84 5.21
N GLU A 55 45.27 7.03 4.65
CA GLU A 55 44.17 7.98 4.47
C GLU A 55 43.20 7.47 3.39
N PHE A 56 43.75 6.91 2.31
CA PHE A 56 42.95 6.26 1.28
C PHE A 56 42.22 5.03 1.80
N ASN A 57 42.89 4.15 2.55
CA ASN A 57 42.25 2.96 3.13
C ASN A 57 41.11 3.32 4.10
N ALA A 58 41.26 4.39 4.88
CA ALA A 58 40.19 4.90 5.73
C ALA A 58 39.00 5.39 4.90
N LYS A 59 39.25 6.16 3.83
CA LYS A 59 38.22 6.69 2.93
C LYS A 59 37.51 5.59 2.13
N TYR A 60 38.24 4.59 1.63
CA TYR A 60 37.68 3.42 0.96
C TYR A 60 36.82 2.58 1.92
N THR A 61 37.26 2.39 3.16
CA THR A 61 36.50 1.66 4.17
C THR A 61 35.19 2.37 4.50
N GLU A 62 35.22 3.70 4.63
CA GLU A 62 34.02 4.51 4.86
C GLU A 62 33.05 4.46 3.67
N LEU A 63 33.55 4.62 2.44
CA LEU A 63 32.73 4.51 1.22
C LEU A 63 32.09 3.13 1.07
N LYS A 64 32.85 2.06 1.35
CA LYS A 64 32.33 0.69 1.33
C LYS A 64 31.25 0.48 2.39
N LYS A 65 31.42 1.05 3.58
CA LYS A 65 30.44 0.98 4.67
C LYS A 65 29.15 1.72 4.29
N GLN A 66 29.25 2.88 3.66
CA GLN A 66 28.09 3.64 3.17
C GLN A 66 27.35 2.87 2.07
N ALA A 67 28.07 2.33 1.09
CA ALA A 67 27.49 1.51 0.03
C ALA A 67 26.79 0.24 0.57
N LEU A 68 27.41 -0.46 1.53
CA LEU A 68 26.79 -1.63 2.18
C LEU A 68 25.56 -1.24 3.01
N SER A 69 25.62 -0.16 3.79
CA SER A 69 24.47 0.34 4.56
C SER A 69 23.30 0.75 3.67
N LEU A 70 23.57 1.23 2.45
CA LEU A 70 22.56 1.56 1.46
C LEU A 70 21.95 0.31 0.84
N ILE A 71 22.79 -0.67 0.46
CA ILE A 71 22.34 -1.98 -0.02
C ILE A 71 21.48 -2.69 1.04
N ASP A 72 21.87 -2.64 2.31
CA ASP A 72 21.09 -3.20 3.43
C ASP A 72 19.72 -2.50 3.58
N ARG A 73 19.67 -1.17 3.41
CA ARG A 73 18.40 -0.40 3.39
C ARG A 73 17.51 -0.77 2.21
N THR A 74 18.10 -1.01 1.03
CA THR A 74 17.39 -1.45 -0.17
C THR A 74 16.87 -2.88 0.00
N TYR A 75 17.64 -3.78 0.61
CA TYR A 75 17.18 -5.13 0.91
C TYR A 75 16.13 -5.17 2.02
N GLU A 76 16.24 -4.37 3.08
CA GLU A 76 15.16 -4.21 4.08
C GLU A 76 13.86 -3.70 3.43
N PHE A 77 13.98 -2.86 2.40
CA PHE A 77 12.85 -2.36 1.65
C PHE A 77 12.21 -3.44 0.75
N GLU A 78 13.01 -4.20 0.01
CA GLU A 78 12.55 -5.35 -0.79
C GLU A 78 11.97 -6.49 0.06
N GLU A 79 12.57 -6.79 1.22
CA GLU A 79 12.13 -7.82 2.15
C GLU A 79 10.76 -7.44 2.78
N LYS A 80 10.52 -6.15 3.02
CA LYS A 80 9.19 -5.63 3.41
C LYS A 80 8.18 -5.73 2.28
N HIS A 81 8.61 -5.56 1.03
CA HIS A 81 7.74 -5.67 -0.15
C HIS A 81 7.19 -7.08 -0.39
N LEU A 82 7.95 -8.13 -0.04
CA LEU A 82 7.50 -9.52 -0.08
C LEU A 82 6.42 -9.84 0.97
N LYS A 83 6.47 -9.18 2.14
CA LYS A 83 5.53 -9.42 3.25
C LYS A 83 4.09 -9.02 2.93
N TYR A 84 3.91 -8.06 2.02
CA TYR A 84 2.59 -7.61 1.55
C TYR A 84 1.98 -8.47 0.44
N ASN A 85 2.63 -9.56 0.02
CA ASN A 85 2.10 -10.44 -1.01
C ASN A 85 1.00 -11.32 -0.44
N ILE A 86 -0.22 -10.78 -0.45
CA ILE A 86 -1.44 -11.59 -0.29
C ILE A 86 -1.36 -12.80 -1.22
N PRO A 87 -1.67 -14.02 -0.72
CA PRO A 87 -1.61 -15.24 -1.52
C PRO A 87 -2.29 -15.08 -2.88
N SER A 88 -1.68 -15.65 -3.91
CA SER A 88 -2.26 -15.64 -5.25
C SER A 88 -3.56 -16.45 -5.27
N LEU A 89 -4.53 -16.00 -6.08
CA LEU A 89 -5.75 -16.75 -6.41
C LEU A 89 -5.49 -17.88 -7.41
N ILE A 90 -4.30 -17.92 -8.04
CA ILE A 90 -3.96 -18.91 -9.07
C ILE A 90 -3.97 -20.31 -8.43
N GLY A 91 -4.86 -21.18 -8.93
CA GLY A 91 -5.02 -22.56 -8.46
C GLY A 91 -6.10 -22.75 -7.39
N VAL A 92 -6.71 -21.68 -6.89
CA VAL A 92 -7.80 -21.77 -5.91
C VAL A 92 -9.15 -21.82 -6.63
N GLN A 93 -9.76 -22.99 -6.66
CA GLN A 93 -11.01 -23.23 -7.43
C GLN A 93 -12.27 -22.64 -6.78
N SER A 94 -12.18 -22.07 -5.56
CA SER A 94 -13.35 -21.50 -4.89
C SER A 94 -13.01 -20.35 -3.95
N PHE A 95 -13.98 -19.45 -3.79
CA PHE A 95 -13.94 -18.35 -2.82
C PHE A 95 -13.59 -18.82 -1.40
N LYS A 96 -14.19 -19.95 -0.98
CA LYS A 96 -13.94 -20.55 0.34
C LYS A 96 -12.48 -20.96 0.51
N GLY A 97 -11.89 -21.64 -0.49
CA GLY A 97 -10.48 -22.00 -0.45
C GLY A 97 -9.56 -20.78 -0.37
N TYR A 98 -9.98 -19.66 -0.98
CA TYR A 98 -9.19 -18.43 -0.91
C TYR A 98 -9.25 -17.80 0.47
N LEU A 99 -10.42 -17.75 1.09
CA LEU A 99 -10.58 -17.31 2.47
C LEU A 99 -9.71 -18.13 3.44
N GLU A 100 -9.70 -19.45 3.29
CA GLU A 100 -8.88 -20.35 4.12
C GLU A 100 -7.39 -20.06 3.95
N ASN A 101 -6.91 -19.90 2.70
CA ASN A 101 -5.53 -19.53 2.41
C ASN A 101 -5.16 -18.15 2.96
N LEU A 102 -6.04 -17.17 2.83
CA LEU A 102 -5.83 -15.82 3.36
C LEU A 102 -5.75 -15.86 4.89
N GLN A 103 -6.66 -16.59 5.54
CA GLN A 103 -6.66 -16.75 6.98
C GLN A 103 -5.37 -17.42 7.48
N GLU A 104 -4.91 -18.48 6.79
CA GLU A 104 -3.67 -19.15 7.12
C GLU A 104 -2.46 -18.21 6.95
N PHE A 105 -2.42 -17.46 5.85
CA PHE A 105 -1.38 -16.46 5.60
C PHE A 105 -1.33 -15.39 6.71
N MET A 106 -2.48 -14.79 7.05
CA MET A 106 -2.57 -13.76 8.07
C MET A 106 -2.12 -14.29 9.44
N LYS A 107 -2.50 -15.52 9.78
CA LYS A 107 -2.10 -16.19 11.03
C LYS A 107 -0.59 -16.52 11.07
N ASN A 108 -0.06 -17.07 9.99
CA ASN A 108 1.31 -17.61 9.98
C ASN A 108 2.37 -16.52 9.74
N VAL A 109 2.00 -15.43 9.07
CA VAL A 109 2.90 -14.33 8.74
C VAL A 109 2.65 -13.15 9.67
N TRP A 110 1.51 -12.49 9.54
CA TRP A 110 1.27 -11.19 10.17
C TRP A 110 0.97 -11.28 11.67
N GLU A 111 0.15 -12.24 12.12
CA GLU A 111 -0.13 -12.43 13.56
C GLU A 111 1.15 -12.80 14.31
N LYS A 112 1.99 -13.67 13.71
CA LYS A 112 3.28 -14.07 14.29
C LYS A 112 4.28 -12.91 14.33
N GLU A 113 4.46 -12.20 13.21
CA GLU A 113 5.38 -11.06 13.12
C GLU A 113 4.95 -9.93 14.06
N SER A 114 3.65 -9.64 14.12
CA SER A 114 3.11 -8.66 15.06
C SER A 114 3.43 -9.05 16.51
N LYS A 115 3.17 -10.31 16.88
CA LYS A 115 3.46 -10.82 18.22
C LYS A 115 4.95 -10.71 18.58
N GLU A 116 5.84 -11.13 17.69
CA GLU A 116 7.30 -11.05 17.92
C GLU A 116 7.78 -9.61 18.09
N LYS A 117 7.22 -8.67 17.32
CA LYS A 117 7.55 -7.24 17.45
C LYS A 117 6.98 -6.63 18.74
N ARG A 118 5.76 -7.02 19.15
CA ARG A 118 5.19 -6.65 20.46
C ARG A 118 6.04 -7.13 21.62
N GLU A 119 6.52 -8.38 21.59
CA GLU A 119 7.40 -8.94 22.62
C GLU A 119 8.72 -8.14 22.77
N LYS A 120 9.17 -7.49 21.70
CA LYS A 120 10.34 -6.58 21.70
C LYS A 120 9.99 -5.14 22.13
N GLY A 121 8.76 -4.88 22.56
CA GLY A 121 8.29 -3.55 22.95
C GLY A 121 7.88 -2.66 21.78
N GLY A 122 7.71 -3.21 20.58
CA GLY A 122 7.26 -2.48 19.41
C GLY A 122 5.84 -1.93 19.56
N LYS A 123 5.62 -0.73 19.02
CA LYS A 123 4.32 -0.08 18.92
C LYS A 123 4.00 0.24 17.48
N SER A 124 2.72 0.31 17.16
CA SER A 124 2.24 0.70 15.84
C SER A 124 2.40 2.20 15.63
N LEU A 125 2.34 2.61 14.36
CA LEU A 125 2.36 4.02 14.03
C LEU A 125 1.14 4.75 14.62
N ILE A 126 -0.03 4.13 14.61
CA ILE A 126 -1.24 4.68 15.23
C ILE A 126 -1.04 4.89 16.73
N GLU A 127 -0.47 3.92 17.44
CA GLU A 127 -0.20 4.06 18.88
C GLU A 127 0.80 5.16 19.19
N TRP A 128 1.84 5.31 18.36
CA TRP A 128 2.78 6.42 18.50
C TRP A 128 2.11 7.77 18.23
N LEU A 129 1.26 7.87 17.22
CA LEU A 129 0.50 9.08 16.93
C LEU A 129 -0.45 9.44 18.07
N GLN A 130 -1.16 8.45 18.64
CA GLN A 130 -1.96 8.65 19.85
C GLN A 130 -1.10 9.19 20.99
N HIS A 131 0.03 8.53 21.28
CA HIS A 131 0.91 8.94 22.36
C HIS A 131 1.42 10.38 22.21
N LEU A 132 1.81 10.77 21.00
CA LEU A 132 2.29 12.12 20.71
C LEU A 132 1.17 13.18 20.80
N ASP A 133 -0.05 12.85 20.37
CA ASP A 133 -1.22 13.75 20.45
C ASP A 133 -1.62 14.04 21.91
N HIS A 134 -1.58 13.01 22.78
CA HIS A 134 -1.90 13.13 24.20
C HIS A 134 -0.87 13.95 25.00
N HIS A 135 0.39 13.97 24.58
CA HIS A 135 1.44 14.71 25.28
C HIS A 135 1.53 16.19 24.86
N HIS A 136 0.60 16.69 24.03
CA HIS A 136 0.49 18.10 23.61
C HIS A 136 1.85 18.74 23.25
N GLN A 137 2.73 17.98 22.60
CA GLN A 137 4.00 18.48 22.10
C GLN A 137 3.71 19.41 20.92
N SER A 138 3.51 20.71 21.21
CA SER A 138 3.14 21.72 20.21
C SER A 138 4.09 21.76 19.01
N GLU A 139 5.35 21.39 19.21
CA GLU A 139 6.40 21.30 18.19
C GLU A 139 6.10 20.23 17.12
N ARG A 140 5.40 19.13 17.48
CA ARG A 140 5.11 17.99 16.58
C ARG A 140 3.71 17.99 16.00
N LYS A 141 2.89 18.97 16.36
CA LYS A 141 1.50 19.06 15.92
C LYS A 141 1.38 19.03 14.40
N THR A 142 2.24 19.77 13.71
CA THR A 142 2.25 19.83 12.25
C THR A 142 2.52 18.46 11.62
N THR A 143 3.51 17.71 12.12
CA THR A 143 3.83 16.36 11.65
C THR A 143 2.64 15.41 11.84
N ILE A 144 2.03 15.42 13.02
CA ILE A 144 0.87 14.57 13.34
C ILE A 144 -0.30 14.87 12.39
N GLU A 145 -0.58 16.14 12.12
CA GLU A 145 -1.64 16.55 11.20
C GLU A 145 -1.34 16.13 9.75
N GLU A 146 -0.09 16.26 9.28
CA GLU A 146 0.31 15.76 7.96
C GLU A 146 0.21 14.23 7.87
N MET A 147 0.51 13.51 8.95
CA MET A 147 0.31 12.05 9.02
C MET A 147 -1.16 11.68 8.95
N LYS A 148 -2.01 12.31 9.77
CA LYS A 148 -3.47 12.12 9.75
C LYS A 148 -4.01 12.37 8.35
N LYS A 149 -3.63 13.49 7.73
CA LYS A 149 -4.03 13.86 6.38
C LYS A 149 -3.61 12.81 5.35
N ALA A 150 -2.38 12.30 5.42
CA ALA A 150 -1.91 11.25 4.50
C ALA A 150 -2.70 9.95 4.63
N VAL A 151 -3.01 9.52 5.85
CA VAL A 151 -3.84 8.34 6.08
C VAL A 151 -5.25 8.54 5.50
N ILE A 152 -5.83 9.73 5.71
CA ILE A 152 -7.16 10.08 5.20
C ILE A 152 -7.16 10.08 3.67
N ASP A 153 -6.16 10.69 3.03
CA ASP A 153 -6.04 10.76 1.58
C ASP A 153 -5.93 9.36 0.98
N LEU A 154 -4.95 8.56 1.45
CA LEU A 154 -4.72 7.20 0.95
C LEU A 154 -5.92 6.29 1.17
N GLY A 155 -6.52 6.34 2.36
CA GLY A 155 -7.72 5.59 2.68
C GLY A 155 -8.90 5.99 1.79
N THR A 156 -9.05 7.29 1.53
CA THR A 156 -10.07 7.83 0.63
C THR A 156 -9.87 7.33 -0.79
N ASP A 157 -8.65 7.39 -1.33
CA ASP A 157 -8.35 6.98 -2.69
C ASP A 157 -8.63 5.48 -2.91
N ILE A 158 -8.18 4.62 -1.99
CA ILE A 158 -8.50 3.18 -2.02
C ILE A 158 -10.03 2.99 -1.95
N SER A 159 -10.71 3.74 -1.10
CA SER A 159 -12.16 3.63 -0.92
C SER A 159 -12.97 4.06 -2.13
N VAL A 160 -12.53 5.10 -2.84
CA VAL A 160 -13.14 5.52 -4.11
C VAL A 160 -13.07 4.37 -5.11
N ILE A 161 -11.90 3.74 -5.24
CA ILE A 161 -11.71 2.58 -6.12
C ILE A 161 -12.61 1.42 -5.71
N ILE A 162 -12.68 1.09 -4.42
CA ILE A 162 -13.58 0.06 -3.88
C ILE A 162 -15.04 0.35 -4.28
N THR A 163 -15.50 1.58 -4.04
CA THR A 163 -16.90 1.96 -4.31
C THR A 163 -17.22 1.86 -5.79
N GLU A 164 -16.27 2.23 -6.65
CA GLU A 164 -16.43 2.12 -8.09
C GLU A 164 -16.43 0.67 -8.55
N PHE A 165 -15.45 -0.12 -8.14
CA PHE A 165 -15.38 -1.54 -8.46
C PHE A 165 -16.67 -2.27 -8.07
N LEU A 166 -17.13 -2.09 -6.83
CA LEU A 166 -18.35 -2.75 -6.35
C LEU A 166 -19.59 -2.28 -7.11
N LEU A 167 -19.64 -1.01 -7.52
CA LEU A 167 -20.73 -0.51 -8.36
C LEU A 167 -20.75 -1.20 -9.73
N LEU A 168 -19.59 -1.45 -10.35
CA LEU A 168 -19.48 -2.17 -11.62
C LEU A 168 -19.89 -3.63 -11.49
N VAL A 169 -19.42 -4.32 -10.44
CA VAL A 169 -19.82 -5.71 -10.14
C VAL A 169 -21.33 -5.82 -9.97
N VAL A 170 -21.97 -4.80 -9.39
CA VAL A 170 -23.42 -4.78 -9.21
C VAL A 170 -24.22 -4.64 -10.50
N ILE A 171 -23.65 -4.01 -11.51
CA ILE A 171 -24.31 -3.91 -12.82
C ILE A 171 -24.24 -5.25 -13.54
N LEU A 172 -23.16 -6.01 -13.33
CA LEU A 172 -22.90 -7.29 -13.99
C LEU A 172 -23.58 -8.50 -13.34
N GLY A 173 -24.03 -8.39 -12.08
CA GLY A 173 -24.44 -9.54 -11.26
C GLY A 173 -25.93 -9.62 -10.93
N ASP A 174 -26.39 -10.81 -10.53
CA ASP A 174 -27.67 -10.96 -9.86
C ASP A 174 -27.61 -10.37 -8.44
N ARG A 175 -28.71 -9.75 -7.99
CA ARG A 175 -28.76 -9.05 -6.71
C ARG A 175 -28.43 -9.96 -5.52
N ASN A 176 -28.84 -11.23 -5.54
CA ASN A 176 -28.56 -12.15 -4.44
C ASN A 176 -27.09 -12.57 -4.44
N ASP A 177 -26.54 -12.84 -5.62
CA ASP A 177 -25.12 -13.19 -5.78
C ASP A 177 -24.22 -12.01 -5.40
N ILE A 178 -24.59 -10.79 -5.77
CA ILE A 178 -23.92 -9.55 -5.35
C ILE A 178 -23.89 -9.41 -3.83
N MET A 179 -25.04 -9.60 -3.17
CA MET A 179 -25.13 -9.44 -1.72
C MET A 179 -24.26 -10.48 -1.01
N LYS A 180 -24.24 -11.71 -1.53
CA LYS A 180 -23.33 -12.75 -1.07
C LYS A 180 -21.88 -12.35 -1.26
N ASN A 181 -21.47 -11.95 -2.48
CA ASN A 181 -20.12 -11.50 -2.80
C ASN A 181 -19.66 -10.33 -1.92
N LEU A 182 -20.56 -9.41 -1.56
CA LEU A 182 -20.26 -8.31 -0.65
C LEU A 182 -20.02 -8.78 0.78
N ASP A 183 -20.78 -9.75 1.28
CA ASP A 183 -20.58 -10.30 2.62
C ASP A 183 -19.29 -11.14 2.70
N ASP A 184 -19.02 -11.86 1.63
CA ASP A 184 -17.78 -12.56 1.32
C ASP A 184 -16.58 -11.59 1.33
N PHE A 185 -16.68 -10.47 0.62
CA PHE A 185 -15.64 -9.44 0.59
C PHE A 185 -15.42 -8.77 1.96
N LYS A 186 -16.49 -8.51 2.72
CA LYS A 186 -16.37 -8.05 4.12
C LYS A 186 -15.64 -9.06 5.00
N ALA A 187 -15.89 -10.36 4.81
CA ALA A 187 -15.21 -11.40 5.56
C ALA A 187 -13.70 -11.36 5.27
N MET A 188 -13.30 -11.18 4.01
CA MET A 188 -11.89 -11.01 3.65
C MET A 188 -11.27 -9.78 4.30
N ILE A 189 -11.92 -8.61 4.21
CA ILE A 189 -11.39 -7.37 4.81
C ILE A 189 -11.18 -7.55 6.32
N LYS A 190 -12.08 -8.23 7.03
CA LYS A 190 -11.91 -8.54 8.46
C LYS A 190 -10.66 -9.38 8.74
N LEU A 191 -10.32 -10.33 7.86
CA LEU A 191 -9.14 -11.18 8.02
C LEU A 191 -7.84 -10.39 7.88
N LEU A 192 -7.84 -9.23 7.22
CA LEU A 192 -6.64 -8.44 6.97
C LEU A 192 -6.10 -7.72 8.21
N SER A 193 -6.81 -7.75 9.35
CA SER A 193 -6.31 -7.19 10.61
C SER A 193 -4.98 -7.84 10.99
N VAL A 194 -3.93 -7.03 11.17
CA VAL A 194 -2.58 -7.54 11.50
C VAL A 194 -2.53 -8.08 12.92
N GLU A 195 -3.29 -7.46 13.81
CA GLU A 195 -3.50 -7.94 15.17
C GLU A 195 -4.86 -8.62 15.29
N LYS A 196 -4.90 -9.68 16.12
CA LYS A 196 -6.12 -10.46 16.36
C LYS A 196 -7.22 -9.70 17.09
N THR A 197 -6.87 -8.57 17.69
CA THR A 197 -7.87 -7.64 18.23
C THR A 197 -8.68 -7.13 17.05
N ASN A 198 -10.01 -7.33 17.08
CA ASN A 198 -10.93 -6.82 16.04
C ASN A 198 -11.07 -5.29 16.08
N ASP A 199 -10.05 -4.60 16.56
CA ASP A 199 -10.05 -3.19 16.89
C ASP A 199 -9.23 -2.32 15.95
N SER A 200 -8.68 -2.90 14.87
CA SER A 200 -8.06 -2.10 13.81
C SER A 200 -9.04 -1.05 13.29
N ILE A 201 -8.67 0.21 13.49
CA ILE A 201 -9.41 1.36 13.03
C ILE A 201 -9.42 1.43 11.49
N VAL A 202 -8.35 1.02 10.83
CA VAL A 202 -8.26 1.00 9.35
C VAL A 202 -9.26 -0.02 8.80
N ILE A 203 -9.26 -1.26 9.32
CA ILE A 203 -10.22 -2.30 8.90
C ILE A 203 -11.66 -1.87 9.20
N LYS A 204 -11.94 -1.33 10.40
CA LYS A 204 -13.28 -0.80 10.74
C LYS A 204 -13.73 0.32 9.78
N THR A 205 -12.81 1.18 9.36
CA THR A 205 -13.08 2.28 8.43
C THR A 205 -13.43 1.75 7.05
N PHE A 206 -12.66 0.79 6.51
CA PHE A 206 -13.00 0.13 5.25
C PHE A 206 -14.32 -0.64 5.31
N LEU A 207 -14.61 -1.36 6.39
CA LEU A 207 -15.90 -2.02 6.58
C LEU A 207 -17.07 -1.03 6.57
N SER A 208 -16.86 0.20 7.09
CA SER A 208 -17.85 1.28 7.04
C SER A 208 -18.09 1.76 5.61
N VAL A 209 -17.06 1.79 4.75
CA VAL A 209 -17.17 2.07 3.32
C VAL A 209 -17.98 0.98 2.62
N ILE A 210 -17.72 -0.31 2.87
CA ILE A 210 -18.53 -1.39 2.30
C ILE A 210 -19.99 -1.28 2.75
N GLN A 211 -20.22 -0.91 4.01
CA GLN A 211 -21.58 -0.70 4.52
C GLN A 211 -22.29 0.49 3.84
N LEU A 212 -21.56 1.56 3.50
CA LEU A 212 -22.07 2.67 2.68
C LEU A 212 -22.52 2.18 1.31
N VAL A 213 -21.70 1.35 0.65
CA VAL A 213 -22.01 0.76 -0.66
C VAL A 213 -23.29 -0.07 -0.59
N VAL A 214 -23.37 -1.00 0.38
CA VAL A 214 -24.56 -1.85 0.61
C VAL A 214 -25.82 -1.01 0.84
N ARG A 215 -25.74 0.05 1.66
CA ARG A 215 -26.89 0.95 1.91
C ARG A 215 -27.31 1.70 0.66
N THR A 216 -26.35 2.17 -0.13
CA THR A 216 -26.60 2.91 -1.38
C THR A 216 -27.30 2.01 -2.40
N MET A 217 -26.84 0.76 -2.54
CA MET A 217 -27.43 -0.25 -3.41
C MET A 217 -28.86 -0.61 -2.98
N LYS A 218 -29.10 -0.83 -1.69
CA LYS A 218 -30.45 -1.14 -1.18
C LYS A 218 -31.49 -0.05 -1.48
N LYS A 219 -31.06 1.21 -1.51
CA LYS A 219 -31.93 2.36 -1.83
C LYS A 219 -32.24 2.47 -3.32
N ARG A 220 -31.34 1.99 -4.18
CA ARG A 220 -31.46 2.10 -5.65
C ARG A 220 -31.99 0.78 -6.23
N LYS A 221 -33.31 0.61 -6.16
CA LYS A 221 -34.03 -0.58 -6.69
C LYS A 221 -33.84 -0.85 -8.20
N SER A 222 -33.27 0.10 -8.96
CA SER A 222 -33.23 0.07 -10.43
C SER A 222 -31.85 -0.13 -11.07
N LEU A 223 -30.78 -0.36 -10.30
CA LEU A 223 -29.42 -0.49 -10.86
C LEU A 223 -29.08 -1.91 -11.35
N SER A 224 -29.96 -2.89 -11.15
CA SER A 224 -29.80 -4.21 -11.74
C SER A 224 -30.21 -4.14 -13.21
N GLY A 225 -29.23 -4.18 -14.12
CA GLY A 225 -29.49 -4.43 -15.54
C GLY A 225 -30.23 -5.76 -15.73
N LYS A 226 -30.91 -5.93 -16.87
CA LYS A 226 -31.40 -7.26 -17.26
C LYS A 226 -30.21 -8.18 -17.51
N ARG A 227 -30.42 -9.49 -17.27
CA ARG A 227 -29.41 -10.56 -17.41
C ARG A 227 -28.59 -10.41 -18.71
N GLY A 228 -27.39 -9.88 -18.58
CA GLY A 228 -26.28 -10.25 -19.47
C GLY A 228 -25.61 -11.48 -18.88
N GLU A 229 -25.31 -12.49 -19.69
CA GLU A 229 -24.37 -13.54 -19.26
C GLU A 229 -23.03 -12.86 -18.95
N LYS A 230 -22.62 -12.90 -17.68
CA LYS A 230 -21.30 -12.42 -17.28
C LYS A 230 -20.27 -13.24 -18.04
N SER A 231 -19.44 -12.57 -18.84
CA SER A 231 -18.36 -13.25 -19.56
C SER A 231 -17.36 -13.83 -18.55
N GLU A 232 -16.74 -14.97 -18.91
CA GLU A 232 -15.67 -15.58 -18.12
C GLU A 232 -14.52 -14.58 -17.87
N VAL A 233 -14.19 -13.79 -18.88
CA VAL A 233 -13.19 -12.70 -18.83
C VAL A 233 -13.53 -11.63 -17.78
N ALA A 234 -14.79 -11.19 -17.69
CA ALA A 234 -15.20 -10.23 -16.66
C ALA A 234 -15.12 -10.83 -15.25
N GLY A 235 -15.32 -12.14 -15.12
CA GLY A 235 -15.12 -12.88 -13.87
C GLY A 235 -13.68 -12.90 -13.40
N GLU A 236 -12.73 -13.16 -14.31
CA GLU A 236 -11.30 -13.17 -14.00
C GLU A 236 -10.79 -11.79 -13.59
N ILE A 237 -11.19 -10.74 -14.32
CA ILE A 237 -10.82 -9.34 -14.02
C ILE A 237 -11.41 -8.91 -12.67
N GLU A 238 -12.65 -9.29 -12.36
CA GLU A 238 -13.25 -8.99 -11.05
C GLU A 238 -12.43 -9.58 -9.90
N LEU A 239 -12.02 -10.84 -10.02
CA LEU A 239 -11.20 -11.53 -9.03
C LEU A 239 -9.80 -10.90 -8.90
N GLU A 240 -9.19 -10.51 -10.02
CA GLU A 240 -7.91 -9.81 -10.04
C GLU A 240 -7.99 -8.46 -9.30
N ILE A 241 -8.99 -7.63 -9.62
CA ILE A 241 -9.22 -6.34 -8.98
C ILE A 241 -9.48 -6.52 -7.48
N MET A 242 -10.33 -7.47 -7.11
CA MET A 242 -10.62 -7.76 -5.70
C MET A 242 -9.33 -8.09 -4.94
N ARG A 243 -8.45 -8.93 -5.49
CA ARG A 243 -7.16 -9.27 -4.89
C ARG A 243 -6.26 -8.04 -4.74
N MET A 244 -6.17 -7.22 -5.78
CA MET A 244 -5.36 -5.99 -5.73
C MET A 244 -5.88 -5.03 -4.66
N ILE A 245 -7.20 -4.84 -4.55
CA ILE A 245 -7.82 -4.04 -3.48
C ILE A 245 -7.45 -4.58 -2.10
N LEU A 246 -7.61 -5.89 -1.86
CA LEU A 246 -7.26 -6.49 -0.58
C LEU A 246 -5.78 -6.26 -0.24
N LYS A 247 -4.91 -6.32 -1.26
CA LYS A 247 -3.47 -6.07 -1.11
C LYS A 247 -3.20 -4.65 -0.65
N GLU A 248 -3.84 -3.67 -1.25
CA GLU A 248 -3.69 -2.26 -0.87
C GLU A 248 -4.28 -1.98 0.52
N ILE A 249 -5.41 -2.60 0.88
CA ILE A 249 -5.97 -2.52 2.25
C ILE A 249 -4.97 -3.09 3.26
N LEU A 250 -4.42 -4.28 3.00
CA LEU A 250 -3.45 -4.92 3.91
C LEU A 250 -2.18 -4.08 4.07
N ARG A 251 -1.69 -3.49 2.98
CA ARG A 251 -0.52 -2.60 3.03
C ARG A 251 -0.77 -1.39 3.92
N LEU A 252 -1.92 -0.74 3.76
CA LEU A 252 -2.27 0.40 4.59
C LEU A 252 -2.45 -0.03 6.05
N GLU A 253 -3.11 -1.16 6.29
CA GLU A 253 -3.28 -1.75 7.63
C GLU A 253 -1.93 -2.00 8.29
N VAL A 254 -1.01 -2.71 7.65
CA VAL A 254 0.31 -2.98 8.22
C VAL A 254 1.10 -1.70 8.41
N ALA A 255 1.12 -0.78 7.44
CA ALA A 255 1.87 0.47 7.54
C ALA A 255 1.47 1.30 8.76
N LEU A 256 0.21 1.16 9.20
CA LEU A 256 -0.34 1.95 10.31
C LEU A 256 -0.43 1.17 11.63
N CYS A 257 -0.76 -0.12 11.55
CA CYS A 257 -1.13 -0.96 12.68
C CYS A 257 -0.06 -2.02 13.03
N CYS A 258 0.94 -2.27 12.19
CA CYS A 258 2.01 -3.20 12.55
C CYS A 258 2.89 -2.60 13.65
N PRO A 259 3.17 -3.34 14.73
CA PRO A 259 3.89 -2.79 15.88
C PRO A 259 5.41 -2.84 15.70
N ASP A 260 5.94 -2.30 14.61
CA ASP A 260 7.36 -2.42 14.24
C ASP A 260 8.25 -1.27 14.72
N LEU A 261 7.67 -0.26 15.35
CA LEU A 261 8.39 0.92 15.84
C LEU A 261 8.71 0.77 17.33
N VAL A 262 9.97 0.46 17.63
CA VAL A 262 10.47 0.27 19.02
C VAL A 262 10.77 1.59 19.75
N MET A 263 10.82 2.71 19.04
CA MET A 263 11.09 4.03 19.61
C MET A 263 10.31 5.13 18.89
N VAL A 264 10.13 6.26 19.57
CA VAL A 264 9.60 7.48 18.97
C VAL A 264 10.55 7.97 17.89
N LEU A 265 10.04 8.30 16.72
CA LEU A 265 10.83 8.82 15.61
C LEU A 265 10.89 10.36 15.65
N THR A 266 11.83 10.93 14.90
CA THR A 266 11.89 12.38 14.66
C THR A 266 10.85 12.79 13.61
N ASP A 267 10.50 14.08 13.59
CA ASP A 267 9.53 14.60 12.61
C ASP A 267 9.96 14.35 11.17
N GLU A 268 11.25 14.56 10.86
CA GLU A 268 11.83 14.31 9.54
C GLU A 268 11.64 12.85 9.10
N ILE A 269 11.83 11.90 10.01
CA ILE A 269 11.65 10.47 9.70
C ILE A 269 10.16 10.17 9.45
N TYR A 270 9.25 10.72 10.27
CA TYR A 270 7.82 10.55 10.04
C TYR A 270 7.38 11.13 8.69
N LEU A 271 7.82 12.35 8.35
CA LEU A 271 7.53 12.98 7.06
C LEU A 271 8.11 12.18 5.89
N SER A 272 9.33 11.65 6.03
CA SER A 272 9.93 10.78 5.03
C SER A 272 9.12 9.49 4.83
N MET A 273 8.68 8.85 5.91
CA MET A 273 7.82 7.66 5.85
C MET A 273 6.50 7.95 5.13
N ILE A 274 5.85 9.09 5.41
CA ILE A 274 4.62 9.51 4.73
C ILE A 274 4.87 9.72 3.24
N SER A 275 5.90 10.49 2.89
CA SER A 275 6.25 10.79 1.51
C SER A 275 6.46 9.50 0.72
N HIS A 276 7.24 8.59 1.31
CA HIS A 276 7.48 7.28 0.75
C HIS A 276 6.17 6.47 0.59
N LEU A 277 5.31 6.46 1.61
CA LEU A 277 4.02 5.76 1.54
C LEU A 277 3.14 6.32 0.40
N ARG A 278 3.07 7.65 0.25
CA ARG A 278 2.30 8.30 -0.82
C ARG A 278 2.82 7.91 -2.21
N ASN A 279 4.12 8.04 -2.44
CA ASN A 279 4.74 7.69 -3.73
C ASN A 279 4.53 6.21 -4.05
N PHE A 280 4.64 5.35 -3.04
CA PHE A 280 4.41 3.92 -3.19
C PHE A 280 2.96 3.62 -3.62
N PHE A 281 1.99 4.20 -2.93
CA PHE A 281 0.57 3.98 -3.24
C PHE A 281 0.17 4.61 -4.56
N GLU A 282 0.72 5.77 -4.95
CA GLU A 282 0.39 6.42 -6.23
C GLU A 282 0.54 5.46 -7.42
N CYS A 283 1.68 4.77 -7.52
CA CYS A 283 1.92 3.77 -8.55
C CYS A 283 0.90 2.61 -8.50
N LYS A 284 0.61 2.10 -7.29
CA LYS A 284 -0.28 0.94 -7.11
C LYS A 284 -1.75 1.26 -7.35
N LEU A 285 -2.18 2.44 -6.95
CA LEU A 285 -3.53 2.92 -7.19
C LEU A 285 -3.72 3.29 -8.67
N SER A 286 -2.68 3.74 -9.36
CA SER A 286 -2.71 3.91 -10.82
C SER A 286 -2.93 2.58 -11.53
N ASP A 287 -2.14 1.53 -11.23
CA ASP A 287 -2.31 0.19 -11.78
C ASP A 287 -3.72 -0.38 -11.52
N LEU A 288 -4.19 -0.22 -10.28
CA LEU A 288 -5.52 -0.67 -9.88
C LEU A 288 -6.64 0.10 -10.61
N ASN A 289 -6.48 1.40 -10.80
CA ASN A 289 -7.42 2.22 -11.57
C ASN A 289 -7.47 1.79 -13.04
N LEU A 290 -6.33 1.46 -13.64
CA LEU A 290 -6.30 0.93 -15.01
C LEU A 290 -7.11 -0.36 -15.13
N LYS A 291 -6.99 -1.27 -14.15
CA LYS A 291 -7.77 -2.51 -14.10
C LYS A 291 -9.26 -2.27 -13.88
N VAL A 292 -9.63 -1.34 -13.00
CA VAL A 292 -11.04 -0.95 -12.84
C VAL A 292 -11.59 -0.29 -14.10
N ASN A 293 -10.79 0.49 -14.83
CA ASN A 293 -11.17 1.07 -16.12
C ASN A 293 -11.36 -0.01 -17.19
N GLU A 294 -10.52 -1.05 -17.20
CA GLU A 294 -10.68 -2.22 -18.08
C GLU A 294 -12.04 -2.90 -17.84
N LEU A 295 -12.39 -3.16 -16.56
CA LEU A 295 -13.70 -3.68 -16.19
C LEU A 295 -14.83 -2.73 -16.61
N ARG A 296 -14.66 -1.42 -16.39
CA ARG A 296 -15.66 -0.40 -16.76
C ARG A 296 -15.96 -0.43 -18.26
N ILE A 297 -14.93 -0.55 -19.10
CA ILE A 297 -15.11 -0.64 -20.56
C ILE A 297 -15.98 -1.84 -20.92
N GLN A 298 -15.74 -3.00 -20.29
CA GLN A 298 -16.56 -4.20 -20.51
C GLN A 298 -18.02 -4.00 -20.07
N VAL A 299 -18.23 -3.35 -18.91
CA VAL A 299 -19.60 -3.02 -18.45
C VAL A 299 -20.29 -2.08 -19.44
N VAL A 300 -19.61 -1.02 -19.88
CA VAL A 300 -20.17 -0.04 -20.81
C VAL A 300 -20.47 -0.66 -22.16
N SER A 301 -19.62 -1.54 -22.69
CA SER A 301 -19.91 -2.24 -23.96
C SER A 301 -21.18 -3.09 -23.87
N LEU A 302 -21.41 -3.77 -22.73
CA LEU A 302 -22.64 -4.55 -22.51
C LEU A 302 -23.88 -3.65 -22.44
N LEU A 303 -23.75 -2.44 -21.93
CA LEU A 303 -24.84 -1.47 -21.89
C LEU A 303 -25.11 -0.88 -23.30
N ILE A 304 -24.10 -0.57 -24.10
CA ILE A 304 -24.30 0.10 -25.41
C ILE A 304 -25.07 -0.78 -26.41
N ASP A 305 -24.83 -2.09 -26.43
CA ASP A 305 -25.51 -3.03 -27.36
C ASP A 305 -27.02 -3.15 -27.12
N GLU A 306 -27.53 -2.77 -25.92
CA GLU A 306 -28.95 -2.88 -25.58
C GLU A 306 -29.78 -1.62 -25.89
N ASN A 307 -29.31 -0.72 -26.75
CA ASN A 307 -30.03 0.50 -27.12
C ASN A 307 -30.20 1.43 -25.91
N HIS A 308 -29.07 1.84 -25.30
CA HIS A 308 -29.10 2.45 -23.98
C HIS A 308 -29.41 3.94 -23.93
N ASP A 309 -30.41 4.21 -23.10
CA ASP A 309 -30.85 5.48 -22.58
C ASP A 309 -29.74 6.16 -21.74
N SER A 310 -29.48 7.45 -22.01
CA SER A 310 -28.55 8.34 -21.28
C SER A 310 -28.79 8.39 -19.76
N GLN A 311 -29.90 7.82 -19.30
CA GLN A 311 -30.35 7.84 -17.92
C GLN A 311 -29.58 6.88 -17.00
N GLU A 312 -29.19 5.68 -17.45
CA GLU A 312 -28.46 4.72 -16.59
C GLU A 312 -27.01 5.16 -16.33
N GLU A 313 -26.32 5.70 -17.35
CA GLU A 313 -24.99 6.28 -17.19
C GLU A 313 -25.02 7.47 -16.20
N ARG A 314 -26.06 8.32 -16.29
CA ARG A 314 -26.28 9.40 -15.31
C ARG A 314 -26.51 8.85 -13.90
N LYS A 315 -27.32 7.81 -13.73
CA LYS A 315 -27.53 7.18 -12.42
C LYS A 315 -26.23 6.60 -11.85
N LEU A 316 -25.41 5.98 -12.70
CA LEU A 316 -24.11 5.43 -12.34
C LEU A 316 -23.17 6.53 -11.86
N LYS A 317 -23.05 7.61 -12.62
CA LYS A 317 -22.24 8.77 -12.27
C LYS A 317 -22.66 9.37 -10.92
N ILE A 318 -23.96 9.58 -10.72
CA ILE A 318 -24.50 10.08 -9.44
C ILE A 318 -24.20 9.08 -8.30
N ALA A 319 -24.23 7.77 -8.55
CA ALA A 319 -23.85 6.75 -7.54
C ALA A 319 -22.40 6.88 -7.13
N LYS A 320 -21.51 6.95 -8.13
CA LYS A 320 -20.07 7.10 -7.94
C LYS A 320 -19.76 8.37 -7.14
N GLU A 321 -20.32 9.51 -7.54
CA GLU A 321 -20.13 10.78 -6.82
C GLU A 321 -20.64 10.71 -5.37
N THR A 322 -21.84 10.15 -5.16
CA THR A 322 -22.43 9.99 -3.82
C THR A 322 -21.56 9.10 -2.93
N MET A 323 -21.06 7.99 -3.47
CA MET A 323 -20.25 7.03 -2.71
C MET A 323 -18.84 7.56 -2.47
N GLY A 324 -18.23 8.26 -3.43
CA GLY A 324 -16.94 8.92 -3.26
C GLY A 324 -16.99 9.99 -2.15
N ALA A 325 -18.00 10.87 -2.18
CA ALA A 325 -18.21 11.84 -1.10
C ALA A 325 -18.48 11.16 0.26
N GLY A 326 -19.24 10.06 0.25
CA GLY A 326 -19.49 9.28 1.46
C GLY A 326 -18.23 8.59 2.00
N ALA A 327 -17.36 8.07 1.14
CA ALA A 327 -16.08 7.48 1.50
C ALA A 327 -15.15 8.53 2.12
N HIS A 328 -15.02 9.71 1.49
CA HIS A 328 -14.27 10.82 2.05
C HIS A 328 -14.80 11.20 3.45
N ASN A 329 -16.13 11.32 3.61
CA ASN A 329 -16.75 11.61 4.91
C ASN A 329 -16.54 10.53 5.97
N ILE A 330 -16.28 9.28 5.57
CA ILE A 330 -15.93 8.20 6.49
C ILE A 330 -14.49 8.38 6.95
N TRP A 331 -13.56 8.66 6.03
CA TRP A 331 -12.16 8.86 6.35
C TRP A 331 -11.87 10.17 7.08
N THR A 332 -12.58 11.26 6.84
CA THR A 332 -12.40 12.49 7.64
C THR A 332 -12.81 12.32 9.10
N LYS A 333 -13.58 11.27 9.42
CA LYS A 333 -13.91 10.86 10.79
C LYS A 333 -12.94 9.82 11.35
N PHE A 334 -11.84 9.54 10.64
CA PHE A 334 -10.77 8.67 11.11
C PHE A 334 -10.14 9.32 12.34
N ASP A 335 -10.62 8.89 13.51
CA ASP A 335 -10.16 9.38 14.78
C ASP A 335 -9.15 8.40 15.38
N ILE A 336 -7.88 8.80 15.28
CA ILE A 336 -6.76 8.09 15.87
C ILE A 336 -6.97 7.84 17.36
N ASN A 337 -7.77 8.62 18.09
CA ASN A 337 -7.94 8.47 19.55
C ASN A 337 -9.05 7.49 19.99
N SER A 338 -9.78 6.89 19.04
CA SER A 338 -11.00 6.11 19.32
C SER A 338 -10.82 4.76 20.04
N SER A 339 -9.59 4.30 20.29
CA SER A 339 -9.31 3.02 20.98
C SER A 339 -8.98 3.12 22.48
N SER A 340 -9.08 4.31 23.09
CA SER A 340 -8.70 4.54 24.50
C SER A 340 -9.86 4.44 25.51
N SER A 341 -11.09 4.15 25.10
CA SER A 341 -12.27 4.16 25.98
C SER A 341 -12.68 2.81 26.59
N SER A 342 -11.78 1.84 26.66
CA SER A 342 -12.03 0.58 27.38
C SER A 342 -10.80 0.15 28.17
N SER A 343 -10.62 0.80 29.32
CA SER A 343 -9.78 0.34 30.43
C SER A 343 -10.65 -0.16 31.57
#